data_AF-A0A0G3G0F4-F1
#
_entry.id   AF-A0A0G3G0F4-F1
#
_cell.length_a   1.000
_cell.length_b   1.000
_cell.length_c   1.000
_cell.angle_alpha   90.00
_cell.angle_beta   90.00
_cell.angle_gamma   90.00
#
_symmetry.space_group_name_H-M   'P 1'
#
loop_
_entity.id
_entity.type
_entity.pdbx_description
1 polymer ?
#
loop_
_entity_poly.entity_id
_entity_poly.type
_entity_poly.pdbx_seq_one_letter_code
_entity_poly.pdbx_strand_id
1 'polypeptide(L)'
;MRIMKHTKWIVATLVGITVVALTASWVSRSAHGISIEHCADLHHVDNRHIPPGLFMSAVKCVQQGRLEPAIEMFALAGIYGSFDAKRVRDKTAHSAIPATIMGTFAVLNPDESARFDHAFQETTNDPQRMASLCASIDQIGPPAYYPHYMTSHGMSAFTGGDAGPALVEGFDPSDTWNMLLDRHLHCPKED
;
A
#
# COMPACT_ATOMS: atom_id res chain seq x y z
N MET A 1 -26.49 23.62 86.66
CA MET A 1 -25.27 22.92 87.13
C MET A 1 -24.73 22.09 85.97
N ARG A 2 -23.42 22.22 85.75
CA ARG A 2 -22.49 21.61 84.77
C ARG A 2 -22.79 20.24 84.10
N ILE A 3 -22.35 20.19 82.82
CA ILE A 3 -21.67 19.08 82.06
C ILE A 3 -22.61 17.96 81.59
N MET A 4 -22.67 17.60 80.30
CA MET A 4 -21.71 16.71 79.63
C MET A 4 -21.60 16.93 78.11
N LYS A 5 -20.35 16.93 77.64
CA LYS A 5 -19.91 16.88 76.24
C LYS A 5 -20.00 15.44 75.74
N HIS A 6 -20.49 15.22 74.52
CA HIS A 6 -20.19 14.01 73.77
C HIS A 6 -19.76 14.36 72.34
N THR A 7 -18.45 14.25 72.13
CA THR A 7 -17.74 14.23 70.86
C THR A 7 -18.19 13.00 70.07
N LYS A 8 -18.73 13.19 68.85
CA LYS A 8 -18.92 12.10 67.88
C LYS A 8 -17.76 12.13 66.88
N TRP A 9 -17.07 11.00 66.78
CA TRP A 9 -16.01 10.75 65.81
C TRP A 9 -16.59 10.52 64.42
N ILE A 10 -15.99 11.18 63.43
CA ILE A 10 -16.22 10.96 62.00
C ILE A 10 -15.44 9.69 61.63
N VAL A 11 -16.13 8.66 61.15
CA VAL A 11 -15.50 7.56 60.41
C VAL A 11 -15.87 7.75 58.95
N ALA A 12 -14.94 8.32 58.18
CA ALA A 12 -15.04 8.39 56.73
C ALA A 12 -14.52 7.06 56.16
N THR A 13 -15.44 6.22 55.69
CA THR A 13 -15.11 5.04 54.88
C THR A 13 -14.73 5.51 53.48
N LEU A 14 -13.43 5.42 53.17
CA LEU A 14 -12.91 5.56 51.81
C LEU A 14 -13.39 4.36 50.99
N VAL A 15 -14.39 4.58 50.13
CA VAL A 15 -14.72 3.68 49.04
C VAL A 15 -13.59 3.79 48.02
N GLY A 16 -12.74 2.76 47.97
CA GLY A 16 -11.68 2.63 46.98
C GLY A 16 -12.29 2.50 45.59
N ILE A 17 -12.13 3.55 44.77
CA ILE A 17 -12.38 3.47 43.33
C ILE A 17 -11.13 2.85 42.72
N THR A 18 -11.16 1.55 42.44
CA THR A 18 -10.21 0.91 41.54
C THR A 18 -10.56 1.31 40.11
N VAL A 19 -9.88 2.34 39.59
CA VAL A 19 -9.84 2.60 38.15
C VAL A 19 -9.04 1.46 37.52
N VAL A 20 -9.74 0.47 36.97
CA VAL A 20 -9.13 -0.50 36.06
C VAL A 20 -8.75 0.28 34.81
N ALA A 21 -7.46 0.57 34.66
CA ALA A 21 -6.91 1.12 33.44
C ALA A 21 -7.13 0.10 32.32
N LEU A 22 -8.07 0.37 31.42
CA LEU A 22 -8.21 -0.31 30.15
C LEU A 22 -6.93 -0.01 29.35
N THR A 23 -5.98 -0.94 29.33
CA THR A 23 -4.88 -0.91 28.38
C THR A 23 -5.48 -1.06 27.00
N ALA A 24 -5.55 0.02 26.23
CA ALA A 24 -5.86 -0.03 24.82
C ALA A 24 -4.74 -0.81 24.12
N SER A 25 -4.94 -2.12 23.95
CA SER A 25 -4.12 -2.95 23.08
C SER A 25 -4.39 -2.50 21.64
N TRP A 26 -3.55 -1.59 21.14
CA TRP A 26 -3.39 -1.32 19.72
C TRP A 26 -2.82 -2.58 19.05
N VAL A 27 -3.66 -3.60 18.86
CA VAL A 27 -3.37 -4.60 17.83
C VAL A 27 -3.55 -3.86 16.52
N SER A 28 -2.43 -3.45 15.92
CA SER A 28 -2.39 -2.90 14.58
C SER A 28 -2.96 -3.96 13.63
N ARG A 29 -4.26 -3.86 13.31
CA ARG A 29 -4.84 -4.67 12.25
C ARG A 29 -4.21 -4.15 10.97
N SER A 30 -3.35 -4.96 10.36
CA SER A 30 -2.85 -4.65 9.02
C SER A 30 -4.03 -4.30 8.13
N ALA A 31 -4.02 -3.12 7.54
CA ALA A 31 -5.09 -2.71 6.65
C ALA A 31 -5.17 -3.69 5.48
N HIS A 32 -6.38 -4.15 5.18
CA HIS A 32 -6.64 -4.87 3.94
C HIS A 32 -6.50 -3.85 2.80
N GLY A 33 -5.82 -4.25 1.73
CA GLY A 33 -5.66 -3.41 0.56
C GLY A 33 -7.00 -3.12 -0.13
N ILE A 34 -7.09 -1.95 -0.76
CA ILE A 34 -8.27 -1.47 -1.50
C ILE A 34 -8.05 -1.73 -2.99
N SER A 35 -9.06 -2.28 -3.67
CA SER A 35 -9.07 -2.41 -5.13
C SER A 35 -9.83 -1.24 -5.76
N ILE A 36 -9.39 -0.79 -6.93
CA ILE A 36 -10.05 0.21 -7.75
C ILE A 36 -10.28 -0.36 -9.15
N GLU A 37 -11.52 -0.36 -9.62
CA GLU A 37 -11.90 -1.11 -10.85
C GLU A 37 -12.48 -0.20 -11.95
N HIS A 38 -12.36 1.11 -11.77
CA HIS A 38 -12.74 2.14 -12.74
C HIS A 38 -11.53 3.00 -13.07
N CYS A 39 -11.57 3.71 -14.19
CA CYS A 39 -10.53 4.69 -14.49
C CYS A 39 -10.60 5.86 -13.49
N ALA A 40 -9.50 6.09 -12.77
CA ALA A 40 -9.38 7.16 -11.79
C ALA A 40 -8.08 7.95 -12.00
N ASP A 41 -8.09 9.20 -11.59
CA ASP A 41 -6.90 10.05 -11.53
C ASP A 41 -6.07 9.76 -10.27
N LEU A 42 -4.76 10.01 -10.32
CA LEU A 42 -3.84 9.72 -9.22
C LEU A 42 -4.22 10.36 -7.88
N HIS A 43 -4.86 11.54 -7.89
CA HIS A 43 -5.29 12.21 -6.66
C HIS A 43 -6.47 11.53 -5.92
N HIS A 44 -7.12 10.54 -6.55
CA HIS A 44 -8.17 9.72 -5.92
C HIS A 44 -7.64 8.43 -5.32
N VAL A 45 -6.35 8.12 -5.49
CA VAL A 45 -5.72 6.92 -4.90
C VAL A 45 -4.78 7.32 -3.78
N ASP A 46 -4.52 6.35 -2.90
CA ASP A 46 -3.62 6.48 -1.76
C ASP A 46 -2.79 5.21 -1.59
N ASN A 47 -1.94 5.19 -0.57
CA ASN A 47 -1.06 4.05 -0.28
C ASN A 47 -1.75 2.79 0.25
N ARG A 48 -3.09 2.73 0.26
CA ARG A 48 -3.86 1.52 0.58
C ARG A 48 -4.31 0.77 -0.67
N HIS A 49 -4.19 1.37 -1.86
CA HIS A 49 -4.58 0.75 -3.12
C HIS A 49 -3.55 -0.31 -3.57
N ILE A 50 -4.03 -1.49 -3.98
CA ILE A 50 -3.16 -2.62 -4.33
C ILE A 50 -2.90 -2.73 -5.85
N PRO A 51 -1.75 -3.29 -6.27
CA PRO A 51 -1.37 -3.41 -7.67
C PRO A 51 -2.43 -4.06 -8.58
N PRO A 52 -3.15 -5.13 -8.20
CA PRO A 52 -4.20 -5.67 -9.06
C PRO A 52 -5.28 -4.66 -9.42
N GLY A 53 -5.76 -3.87 -8.45
CA GLY A 53 -6.72 -2.80 -8.70
C GLY A 53 -6.12 -1.68 -9.55
N LEU A 54 -4.91 -1.24 -9.21
CA LEU A 54 -4.24 -0.18 -9.97
C LEU A 54 -4.00 -0.58 -11.45
N PHE A 55 -3.57 -1.81 -11.74
CA PHE A 55 -3.46 -2.31 -13.11
C PHE A 55 -4.82 -2.38 -13.83
N MET A 56 -5.89 -2.80 -13.13
CA MET A 56 -7.24 -2.77 -13.69
C MET A 56 -7.69 -1.34 -14.01
N SER A 57 -7.45 -0.38 -13.11
CA SER A 57 -7.73 1.05 -13.33
C SER A 57 -6.97 1.57 -14.56
N ALA A 58 -5.68 1.21 -14.70
CA ALA A 58 -4.87 1.58 -15.86
C ALA A 58 -5.53 1.10 -17.17
N VAL A 59 -5.92 -0.17 -17.24
CA VAL A 59 -6.63 -0.76 -18.41
C VAL A 59 -7.95 -0.03 -18.68
N LYS A 60 -8.74 0.28 -17.66
CA LYS A 60 -9.98 1.06 -17.83
C LYS A 60 -9.71 2.45 -18.38
N CYS A 61 -8.62 3.09 -17.95
CA CYS A 61 -8.22 4.38 -18.48
C CYS A 61 -7.80 4.29 -19.95
N VAL A 62 -7.07 3.26 -20.36
CA VAL A 62 -6.73 3.03 -21.78
C VAL A 62 -7.98 2.86 -22.63
N GLN A 63 -8.94 2.04 -22.18
CA GLN A 63 -10.22 1.82 -22.88
C GLN A 63 -11.05 3.11 -23.04
N GLN A 64 -10.90 4.06 -22.10
CA GLN A 64 -11.54 5.37 -22.14
C GLN A 64 -10.72 6.44 -22.89
N GLY A 65 -9.55 6.10 -23.42
CA GLY A 65 -8.64 7.04 -24.08
C GLY A 65 -7.92 8.00 -23.11
N ARG A 66 -7.98 7.76 -21.80
CA ARG A 66 -7.33 8.57 -20.75
C ARG A 66 -5.94 8.04 -20.48
N LEU A 67 -4.98 8.36 -21.36
CA LEU A 67 -3.64 7.75 -21.31
C LEU A 67 -2.77 8.22 -20.13
N GLU A 68 -2.88 9.48 -19.72
CA GLU A 68 -2.11 10.00 -18.57
C GLU A 68 -2.50 9.30 -17.25
N PRO A 69 -3.79 9.24 -16.84
CA PRO A 69 -4.20 8.43 -15.70
C PRO A 69 -3.83 6.94 -15.84
N ALA A 70 -3.83 6.40 -17.06
CA ALA A 70 -3.40 5.02 -17.27
C ALA A 70 -1.92 4.81 -16.91
N ILE A 71 -1.05 5.73 -17.31
CA ILE A 71 0.39 5.68 -17.02
C ILE A 71 0.64 5.88 -15.53
N GLU A 72 -0.07 6.82 -14.90
CA GLU A 72 0.02 7.05 -13.45
C GLU A 72 -0.33 5.79 -12.64
N MET A 73 -1.48 5.16 -12.95
CA MET A 73 -1.92 3.93 -12.30
C MET A 73 -0.96 2.78 -12.56
N PHE A 74 -0.44 2.65 -13.79
CA PHE A 74 0.52 1.61 -14.15
C PHE A 74 1.85 1.79 -13.41
N ALA A 75 2.37 3.01 -13.33
CA ALA A 75 3.61 3.32 -12.62
C ALA A 75 3.47 3.07 -11.11
N LEU A 76 2.36 3.53 -10.49
CA LEU A 76 2.09 3.28 -9.07
C LEU A 76 1.95 1.78 -8.78
N ALA A 77 1.23 1.04 -9.64
CA ALA A 77 1.12 -0.42 -9.52
C ALA A 77 2.49 -1.12 -9.63
N GLY A 78 3.34 -0.68 -10.55
CA GLY A 78 4.67 -1.22 -10.79
C GLY A 78 5.60 -1.06 -9.59
N ILE A 79 5.67 0.16 -9.03
CA ILE A 79 6.51 0.42 -7.87
C ILE A 79 5.98 -0.30 -6.62
N TYR A 80 4.66 -0.34 -6.40
CA TYR A 80 4.06 -1.10 -5.31
C TYR A 80 4.29 -2.60 -5.44
N GLY A 81 4.15 -3.15 -6.64
CA GLY A 81 4.48 -4.55 -6.90
C GLY A 81 5.96 -4.84 -6.58
N SER A 82 6.87 -3.98 -7.02
CA SER A 82 8.30 -4.13 -6.73
C SER A 82 8.61 -4.02 -5.23
N PHE A 83 7.96 -3.10 -4.52
CA PHE A 83 8.06 -2.96 -3.08
C PHE A 83 7.59 -4.22 -2.36
N ASP A 84 6.44 -4.75 -2.76
CA ASP A 84 5.87 -5.98 -2.20
C ASP A 84 6.75 -7.19 -2.44
N ALA A 85 7.32 -7.32 -3.65
CA ALA A 85 8.29 -8.36 -3.94
C ALA A 85 9.56 -8.27 -3.08
N LYS A 86 9.95 -7.08 -2.61
CA LYS A 86 11.08 -6.92 -1.67
C LYS A 86 10.73 -7.33 -0.24
N ARG A 87 9.49 -7.12 0.20
CA ARG A 87 9.07 -7.47 1.58
C ARG A 87 8.45 -8.85 1.71
N VAL A 88 8.00 -9.50 0.63
CA VAL A 88 7.45 -10.87 0.65
C VAL A 88 8.57 -11.90 0.58
N ARG A 89 8.62 -12.82 1.55
CA ARG A 89 9.68 -13.84 1.66
C ARG A 89 9.60 -14.89 0.55
N ASP A 90 8.39 -15.34 0.22
CA ASP A 90 8.19 -16.35 -0.81
C ASP A 90 8.44 -15.74 -2.20
N LYS A 91 9.59 -16.08 -2.80
CA LYS A 91 9.97 -15.59 -4.13
C LYS A 91 9.06 -16.11 -5.25
N THR A 92 8.39 -17.24 -5.04
CA THR A 92 7.45 -17.77 -6.05
C THR A 92 6.19 -16.90 -6.14
N ALA A 93 5.81 -16.25 -5.04
CA ALA A 93 4.70 -15.31 -4.96
C ALA A 93 4.92 -14.05 -5.83
N HIS A 94 6.18 -13.70 -6.13
CA HIS A 94 6.53 -12.51 -6.91
C HIS A 94 5.97 -12.58 -8.34
N SER A 95 5.71 -13.79 -8.85
CA SER A 95 5.05 -14.03 -10.14
C SER A 95 3.62 -13.48 -10.22
N ALA A 96 3.00 -13.12 -9.09
CA ALA A 96 1.71 -12.46 -9.06
C ALA A 96 1.69 -11.15 -9.90
N ILE A 97 2.80 -10.42 -9.97
CA ILE A 97 2.88 -9.15 -10.73
C ILE A 97 2.76 -9.39 -12.24
N PRO A 98 3.67 -10.15 -12.90
CA PRO A 98 3.57 -10.40 -14.33
C PRO A 98 2.29 -11.15 -14.71
N ALA A 99 1.79 -12.05 -13.85
CA ALA A 99 0.49 -12.71 -14.07
C ALA A 99 -0.67 -11.70 -14.07
N THR A 100 -0.66 -10.73 -13.15
CA THR A 100 -1.66 -9.67 -13.09
C THR A 100 -1.59 -8.76 -14.32
N ILE A 101 -0.40 -8.33 -14.74
CA ILE A 101 -0.23 -7.51 -15.94
C ILE A 101 -0.75 -8.26 -17.16
N MET A 102 -0.33 -9.51 -17.37
CA MET A 102 -0.78 -10.33 -18.49
C MET A 102 -2.30 -10.52 -18.48
N GLY A 103 -2.89 -10.84 -17.32
CA GLY A 103 -4.33 -11.06 -17.21
C GLY A 103 -5.16 -9.79 -17.41
N THR A 104 -4.68 -8.65 -16.93
CA THR A 104 -5.41 -7.37 -17.03
C THR A 104 -5.28 -6.74 -18.41
N PHE A 105 -4.07 -6.70 -18.99
CA PHE A 105 -3.82 -6.05 -20.28
C PHE A 105 -4.23 -6.90 -21.49
N ALA A 106 -4.44 -8.21 -21.33
CA ALA A 106 -4.90 -9.09 -22.42
C ALA A 106 -6.26 -8.68 -23.04
N VAL A 107 -7.03 -7.82 -22.37
CA VAL A 107 -8.33 -7.33 -22.86
C VAL A 107 -8.21 -6.15 -23.82
N LEU A 108 -7.03 -5.50 -23.89
CA LEU A 108 -6.80 -4.38 -24.79
C LEU A 108 -6.67 -4.87 -26.23
N ASN A 109 -7.30 -4.17 -27.16
CA ASN A 109 -7.08 -4.42 -28.58
C ASN A 109 -5.73 -3.85 -29.06
N PRO A 110 -5.23 -4.23 -30.25
CA PRO A 110 -3.93 -3.77 -30.73
C PRO A 110 -3.75 -2.25 -30.77
N ASP A 111 -4.79 -1.50 -31.14
CA ASP A 111 -4.74 -0.04 -31.20
C ASP A 111 -4.67 0.58 -29.79
N GLU A 112 -5.45 0.05 -28.85
CA GLU A 112 -5.40 0.45 -27.43
C GLU A 112 -4.02 0.22 -26.82
N SER A 113 -3.44 -0.97 -27.04
CA SER A 113 -2.09 -1.31 -26.59
C SER A 113 -1.04 -0.39 -27.21
N ALA A 114 -1.09 -0.18 -28.53
CA ALA A 114 -0.14 0.69 -29.22
C ALA A 114 -0.20 2.15 -28.72
N ARG A 115 -1.40 2.68 -28.45
CA ARG A 115 -1.55 4.03 -27.88
C ARG A 115 -0.97 4.12 -26.47
N PHE A 116 -1.22 3.11 -25.63
CA PHE A 116 -0.66 3.06 -24.29
C PHE A 116 0.87 2.99 -24.34
N ASP A 117 1.43 2.11 -25.15
CA ASP A 117 2.88 1.95 -25.31
C ASP A 117 3.53 3.25 -25.79
N HIS A 118 2.93 3.91 -26.78
CA HIS A 118 3.41 5.21 -27.27
C HIS A 118 3.40 6.27 -26.18
N ALA A 119 2.27 6.44 -25.48
CA ALA A 119 2.16 7.45 -24.42
C ALA A 119 3.07 7.14 -23.23
N PHE A 120 3.27 5.86 -22.90
CA PHE A 120 4.22 5.43 -21.89
C PHE A 120 5.66 5.80 -22.29
N GLN A 121 6.05 5.56 -23.54
CA GLN A 121 7.36 5.97 -24.07
C GLN A 121 7.53 7.49 -24.08
N GLU A 122 6.54 8.26 -24.52
CA GLU A 122 6.58 9.72 -24.48
C GLU A 122 6.77 10.24 -23.05
N THR A 123 6.07 9.64 -22.09
CA THR A 123 6.11 10.07 -20.70
C THR A 123 7.45 9.71 -20.06
N THR A 124 7.95 8.50 -20.27
CA THR A 124 9.24 8.03 -19.71
C THR A 124 10.48 8.67 -20.34
N ASN A 125 10.37 9.15 -21.59
CA ASN A 125 11.46 9.87 -22.27
C ASN A 125 11.43 11.39 -22.05
N ASP A 126 10.39 11.93 -21.41
CA ASP A 126 10.25 13.35 -21.08
C ASP A 126 10.66 13.58 -19.61
N PRO A 127 11.79 14.26 -19.34
CA PRO A 127 12.27 14.47 -17.98
C PRO A 127 11.30 15.26 -17.09
N GLN A 128 10.57 16.23 -17.66
CA GLN A 128 9.62 17.06 -16.90
C GLN A 128 8.39 16.24 -16.50
N ARG A 129 7.87 15.43 -17.43
CA ARG A 129 6.75 14.51 -17.13
C ARG A 129 7.17 13.45 -16.11
N MET A 130 8.39 12.90 -16.21
CA MET A 130 8.92 11.99 -15.21
C MET A 130 9.10 12.64 -13.84
N ALA A 131 9.64 13.85 -13.76
CA ALA A 131 9.75 14.57 -12.50
C ALA A 131 8.36 14.76 -11.85
N SER A 132 7.35 15.16 -12.63
CA SER A 132 5.99 15.36 -12.11
C SER A 132 5.33 14.06 -11.63
N LEU A 133 5.48 12.97 -12.38
CA LEU A 133 4.96 11.65 -11.99
C LEU A 133 5.65 11.16 -10.71
N CYS A 134 6.97 11.27 -10.65
CA CYS A 134 7.76 10.87 -9.49
C CYS A 134 7.40 11.65 -8.23
N ALA A 135 7.27 12.98 -8.32
CA ALA A 135 6.84 13.81 -7.20
C ALA A 135 5.45 13.39 -6.69
N SER A 136 4.52 13.09 -7.60
CA SER A 136 3.17 12.66 -7.23
C SER A 136 3.16 11.29 -6.56
N ILE A 137 3.95 10.33 -7.06
CA ILE A 137 4.08 9.00 -6.47
C ILE A 137 4.78 9.07 -5.10
N ASP A 138 5.85 9.85 -4.98
CA ASP A 138 6.57 10.02 -3.72
C ASP A 138 5.68 10.65 -2.64
N GLN A 139 4.85 11.63 -3.02
CA GLN A 139 3.87 12.23 -2.11
C GLN A 139 2.84 11.21 -1.56
N ILE A 140 2.47 10.19 -2.34
CA ILE A 140 1.61 9.09 -1.87
C ILE A 140 2.35 8.19 -0.87
N GLY A 141 3.63 7.91 -1.15
CA GLY A 141 4.51 7.14 -0.30
C GLY A 141 4.32 5.61 -0.37
N PRO A 142 5.02 4.86 0.50
CA PRO A 142 5.06 3.40 0.42
C PRO A 142 3.74 2.73 0.82
N PRO A 143 3.47 1.50 0.33
CA PRO A 143 2.30 0.70 0.69
C PRO A 143 1.98 0.62 2.18
N ALA A 144 0.76 1.02 2.55
CA ALA A 144 0.19 0.95 3.90
C ALA A 144 -0.77 -0.24 4.10
N TYR A 145 -0.66 -1.28 3.25
CA TYR A 145 -1.44 -2.51 3.33
C TYR A 145 -0.53 -3.74 3.52
N TYR A 146 -1.14 -4.86 3.94
CA TYR A 146 -0.49 -6.17 3.88
C TYR A 146 -0.68 -6.80 2.49
N PRO A 147 0.38 -7.31 1.83
CA PRO A 147 0.33 -7.73 0.42
C PRO A 147 -0.31 -9.11 0.25
N HIS A 148 -1.53 -9.28 0.75
CA HIS A 148 -2.27 -10.55 0.69
C HIS A 148 -2.39 -11.05 -0.74
N TYR A 149 -2.63 -10.15 -1.69
CA TYR A 149 -2.72 -10.47 -3.11
C TYR A 149 -1.46 -11.16 -3.65
N MET A 150 -0.29 -10.87 -3.08
CA MET A 150 0.96 -11.52 -3.46
C MET A 150 1.14 -12.80 -2.66
N THR A 151 1.05 -12.73 -1.32
CA THR A 151 1.32 -13.88 -0.45
C THR A 151 0.39 -15.07 -0.69
N SER A 152 -0.83 -14.84 -1.21
CA SER A 152 -1.78 -15.91 -1.54
C SER A 152 -1.46 -16.66 -2.84
N HIS A 153 -0.55 -16.15 -3.67
CA HIS A 153 -0.18 -16.75 -4.97
C HIS A 153 1.16 -17.49 -4.95
N GLY A 154 1.85 -17.50 -3.80
CA GLY A 154 3.09 -18.25 -3.62
C GLY A 154 2.89 -19.73 -3.36
N MET A 155 3.87 -20.56 -3.74
CA MET A 155 3.89 -22.00 -3.47
C MET A 155 3.78 -22.32 -1.98
N SER A 156 4.25 -21.44 -1.09
CA SER A 156 4.07 -21.57 0.36
C SER A 156 2.58 -21.66 0.76
N ALA A 157 1.71 -20.91 0.08
CA ALA A 157 0.26 -20.95 0.33
C ALA A 157 -0.37 -22.30 -0.05
N PHE A 158 0.19 -23.00 -1.04
CA PHE A 158 -0.34 -24.27 -1.55
C PHE A 158 0.26 -25.51 -0.88
N THR A 159 1.53 -25.42 -0.48
CA THR A 159 2.29 -26.55 0.09
C THR A 159 2.26 -26.59 1.61
N GLY A 160 1.66 -25.57 2.25
CA GLY A 160 1.79 -25.34 3.70
C GLY A 160 3.24 -25.02 4.11
N GLY A 161 4.08 -24.63 3.14
CA GLY A 161 5.51 -24.40 3.31
C GLY A 161 5.81 -23.08 4.02
N ASP A 162 6.72 -23.19 4.99
CA ASP A 162 7.19 -22.19 5.96
C ASP A 162 6.18 -21.76 7.04
N ALA A 163 6.33 -22.32 8.24
CA ALA A 163 5.67 -21.84 9.47
C ALA A 163 6.19 -20.45 9.94
N GLY A 164 7.12 -19.83 9.22
CA GLY A 164 7.69 -18.52 9.54
C GLY A 164 6.89 -17.35 8.95
N PRO A 165 7.20 -16.10 9.32
CA PRO A 165 6.49 -14.91 8.85
C PRO A 165 6.45 -14.79 7.33
N ALA A 166 5.32 -14.42 6.73
CA ALA A 166 5.21 -14.27 5.26
C ALA A 166 6.07 -13.11 4.71
N LEU A 167 6.42 -12.14 5.56
CA LEU A 167 7.24 -10.99 5.21
C LEU A 167 8.66 -11.12 5.78
N VAL A 168 9.61 -10.45 5.14
CA VAL A 168 11.00 -10.36 5.58
C VAL A 168 11.07 -9.60 6.91
N GLU A 169 11.73 -10.19 7.91
CA GLU A 169 11.96 -9.57 9.22
C GLU A 169 12.94 -8.40 9.09
N GLY A 170 12.69 -7.30 9.80
CA GLY A 170 13.54 -6.10 9.74
C GLY A 170 13.50 -5.37 8.39
N PHE A 171 12.47 -5.61 7.56
CA PHE A 171 12.28 -4.87 6.30
C PHE A 171 12.18 -3.37 6.56
N ASP A 172 13.03 -2.58 5.91
CA ASP A 172 13.00 -1.12 5.98
C ASP A 172 12.13 -0.56 4.83
N PRO A 173 10.93 -0.05 5.12
CA PRO A 173 10.04 0.49 4.10
C PRO A 173 10.57 1.81 3.52
N SER A 174 11.26 2.64 4.30
CA SER A 174 11.69 3.97 3.85
C SER A 174 12.86 3.85 2.88
N ASP A 175 13.87 3.07 3.27
CA ASP A 175 15.04 2.81 2.42
C ASP A 175 14.65 2.09 1.13
N THR A 176 13.73 1.12 1.23
CA THR A 176 13.25 0.39 0.05
C THR A 176 12.46 1.30 -0.87
N TRP A 177 11.61 2.19 -0.34
CA TRP A 177 10.83 3.13 -1.14
C TRP A 177 11.73 4.07 -1.93
N ASN A 178 12.68 4.74 -1.25
CA ASN A 178 13.64 5.64 -1.88
C ASN A 178 14.49 4.94 -2.95
N MET A 179 14.93 3.71 -2.66
CA MET A 179 15.67 2.91 -3.62
C MET A 179 14.83 2.58 -4.86
N LEU A 180 13.52 2.32 -4.73
CA LEU A 180 12.65 2.02 -5.86
C LEU A 180 12.29 3.27 -6.67
N LEU A 181 12.12 4.43 -6.04
CA LEU A 181 12.00 5.69 -6.78
C LEU A 181 13.23 5.90 -7.69
N ASP A 182 14.44 5.70 -7.18
CA ASP A 182 15.70 5.83 -7.94
C ASP A 182 15.89 4.72 -8.98
N ARG A 183 15.67 3.44 -8.64
CA ARG A 183 16.09 2.30 -9.48
C ARG A 183 14.97 1.64 -10.27
N HIS A 184 13.72 1.79 -9.85
CA HIS A 184 12.58 1.20 -10.55
C HIS A 184 11.92 2.23 -11.46
N LEU A 185 11.54 3.39 -10.91
CA LEU A 185 10.93 4.47 -11.67
C LEU A 185 11.95 5.39 -12.36
N HIS A 186 13.24 5.30 -12.00
CA HIS A 186 14.29 6.17 -12.52
C HIS A 186 13.98 7.66 -12.29
N CYS A 187 13.44 7.98 -11.12
CA CYS A 187 13.08 9.33 -10.77
C CYS A 187 14.31 10.25 -10.81
N PRO A 188 14.22 11.41 -11.49
CA PRO A 188 15.30 12.37 -11.49
C PRO A 188 15.55 12.85 -10.06
N LYS A 189 16.82 13.02 -9.71
CA LYS A 189 17.21 13.57 -8.41
C LYS A 189 16.96 15.07 -8.42
N GLU A 190 16.37 15.59 -7.35
CA GLU A 190 16.34 17.04 -7.12
C GLU A 190 17.78 17.47 -6.78
N ASP A 191 18.31 18.43 -7.55
CA ASP A 191 19.63 19.05 -7.32
C ASP A 191 19.60 20.07 -6.18
#